data_AF-A0A2R7KFP1-F1
#
_entry.id   AF-A0A2R7KFP1-F1
#
_cell.length_a   1.000
_cell.length_b   1.000
_cell.length_c   1.000
_cell.angle_alpha   90.00
_cell.angle_beta   90.00
_cell.angle_gamma   90.00
#
_symmetry.space_group_name_H-M   'P 1'
#
loop_
_entity.id
_entity.type
_entity.pdbx_description
1 polymer ?
#
loop_
_entity_poly.entity_id
_entity_poly.type
_entity_poly.pdbx_seq_one_letter_code
_entity_poly.pdbx_strand_id
1 'polypeptide(L)'
;MPSYKLVKINEYDAHGGPSKEVLGHDGHMQTSTRSGRYVIGAIEKHVSHGKYQFWSGIAWGTEMRVTNEIIMVKYGGKWMRLSSVNDQWGRYKGFEKQLTDLIKRSYNTYYGKLIVPDRWVFNDFGHISVKYYTDYNHNWKMDGKEGFLGDFIHTTPGDEANSYFNNRVILSESHGCIHVKPFDIDTMIGNGYIKKGNSIEVHNYNEKNVSGDLVRNIARPGFEVHFYPGVFKIAVYRVTAK
;
A
#
# COMPACT_ATOMS: atom_id res chain seq x y z
N MET A 1 23.78 -28.24 -2.21
CA MET A 1 22.47 -27.56 -2.16
C MET A 1 22.34 -26.71 -3.41
N PRO A 2 21.13 -26.56 -3.99
CA PRO A 2 20.93 -25.64 -5.10
C PRO A 2 21.34 -24.23 -4.66
N SER A 3 22.06 -23.52 -5.54
CA SER A 3 22.45 -22.14 -5.34
C SER A 3 21.72 -21.31 -6.39
N TYR A 4 21.24 -20.13 -6.02
CA TYR A 4 20.54 -19.22 -6.90
C TYR A 4 21.31 -17.91 -6.97
N LYS A 5 21.50 -17.41 -8.19
CA LYS A 5 22.07 -16.09 -8.43
C LYS A 5 20.94 -15.08 -8.61
N LEU A 6 21.00 -14.00 -7.84
CA LEU A 6 20.12 -12.85 -7.93
C LEU A 6 20.93 -11.69 -8.52
N VAL A 7 20.48 -11.14 -9.65
CA VAL A 7 21.12 -9.98 -10.30
C VAL A 7 20.16 -8.81 -10.28
N LYS A 8 20.56 -7.67 -9.72
CA LYS A 8 19.73 -6.46 -9.70
C LYS A 8 19.49 -5.98 -11.12
N ILE A 9 18.23 -5.78 -11.46
CA ILE A 9 17.81 -5.32 -12.79
C ILE A 9 17.09 -3.97 -12.76
N ASN A 10 16.58 -3.55 -11.61
CA ASN A 10 15.96 -2.23 -11.45
C ASN A 10 15.97 -1.76 -9.99
N GLU A 11 15.72 -0.48 -9.78
CA GLU A 11 15.62 0.17 -8.47
C GLU A 11 14.56 1.28 -8.49
N TYR A 12 13.81 1.42 -7.40
CA TYR A 12 12.72 2.38 -7.23
C TYR A 12 12.82 3.06 -5.86
N ASP A 13 12.27 4.27 -5.74
CA ASP A 13 12.16 4.95 -4.45
C ASP A 13 11.06 4.31 -3.60
N ALA A 14 11.33 4.12 -2.31
CA ALA A 14 10.35 3.59 -1.38
C ALA A 14 10.64 4.04 0.05
N HIS A 15 9.61 4.32 0.85
CA HIS A 15 9.77 4.68 2.26
C HIS A 15 9.05 3.68 3.15
N GLY A 16 9.74 3.25 4.20
CA GLY A 16 9.18 2.37 5.21
C GLY A 16 8.76 3.16 6.43
N GLY A 17 8.51 2.45 7.53
CA GLY A 17 8.46 3.07 8.84
C GLY A 17 9.84 3.61 9.27
N PRO A 18 9.90 4.35 10.38
CA PRO A 18 11.14 4.87 10.92
C PRO A 18 12.00 3.77 11.56
N SER A 19 13.32 3.97 11.61
CA SER A 19 14.27 2.99 12.20
C SER A 19 14.11 2.79 13.71
N LYS A 20 13.44 3.72 14.37
CA LYS A 20 13.05 3.69 15.78
C LYS A 20 11.62 4.17 15.88
N GLU A 21 10.88 3.60 16.82
CA GLU A 21 9.50 4.00 17.04
C GLU A 21 9.42 5.48 17.43
N VAL A 22 8.58 6.24 16.73
CA VAL A 22 8.32 7.66 17.00
C VAL A 22 6.83 7.95 16.95
N LEU A 23 6.37 8.96 17.67
CA LEU A 23 4.97 9.39 17.60
C LEU A 23 4.73 10.12 16.26
N GLY A 24 3.83 9.58 15.45
CA GLY A 24 3.41 10.19 14.20
C GLY A 24 2.57 11.46 14.41
N HIS A 25 2.50 12.28 13.37
CA HIS A 25 1.69 13.51 13.36
C HIS A 25 0.18 13.23 13.53
N ASP A 26 -0.25 11.99 13.30
CA ASP A 26 -1.62 11.50 13.49
C ASP A 26 -1.90 11.04 14.93
N GLY A 27 -0.91 11.14 15.83
CA GLY A 27 -1.02 10.69 17.22
C GLY A 27 -0.93 9.16 17.37
N HIS A 28 -0.47 8.44 16.34
CA HIS A 28 -0.20 7.01 16.40
C HIS A 28 1.29 6.72 16.27
N MET A 29 1.77 5.68 16.95
CA MET A 29 3.17 5.29 16.88
C MET A 29 3.51 4.79 15.48
N GLN A 30 4.51 5.39 14.87
CA GLN A 30 5.13 4.90 13.65
C GLN A 30 6.17 3.85 14.02
N THR A 31 5.88 2.60 13.69
CA THR A 31 6.76 1.46 13.94
C THR A 31 7.65 1.17 12.74
N SER A 32 8.81 0.57 12.97
CA SER A 32 9.70 0.14 11.90
C SER A 32 9.05 -0.88 10.97
N THR A 33 9.37 -0.81 9.68
CA THR A 33 9.02 -1.87 8.73
C THR A 33 9.76 -3.14 9.14
N ARG A 34 9.00 -4.21 9.34
CA ARG A 34 9.54 -5.47 9.85
C ARG A 34 10.50 -6.09 8.84
N SER A 35 11.76 -6.26 9.25
CA SER A 35 12.76 -7.00 8.47
C SER A 35 12.41 -8.50 8.40
N GLY A 36 12.72 -9.11 7.27
CA GLY A 36 12.44 -10.52 7.01
C GLY A 36 12.17 -10.79 5.54
N ARG A 37 11.96 -12.07 5.21
CA ARG A 37 11.59 -12.50 3.86
C ARG A 37 10.18 -13.07 3.87
N TYR A 38 9.41 -12.67 2.87
CA TYR A 38 8.00 -12.91 2.76
C TYR A 38 7.65 -13.33 1.33
N VAL A 39 6.41 -13.80 1.16
CA VAL A 39 5.84 -14.14 -0.14
C VAL A 39 4.64 -13.25 -0.42
N ILE A 40 4.57 -12.71 -1.63
CA ILE A 40 3.43 -11.91 -2.08
C ILE A 40 2.23 -12.85 -2.24
N GLY A 41 1.17 -12.61 -1.47
CA GLY A 41 -0.04 -13.44 -1.48
C GLY A 41 -1.22 -12.82 -2.22
N ALA A 42 -1.33 -11.48 -2.22
CA ALA A 42 -2.41 -10.75 -2.87
C ALA A 42 -1.98 -9.37 -3.37
N ILE A 43 -2.61 -8.92 -4.46
CA ILE A 43 -2.46 -7.58 -5.04
C ILE A 43 -3.88 -7.09 -5.31
N GLU A 44 -4.35 -6.14 -4.52
CA GLU A 44 -5.76 -5.76 -4.51
C GLU A 44 -5.97 -4.37 -3.91
N LYS A 45 -7.17 -3.83 -4.08
CA LYS A 45 -7.61 -2.61 -3.41
C LYS A 45 -7.90 -2.93 -1.95
N HIS A 46 -7.17 -2.28 -1.04
CA HIS A 46 -7.37 -2.52 0.39
C HIS A 46 -8.69 -1.94 0.87
N VAL A 47 -9.36 -2.68 1.75
CA VAL A 47 -10.46 -2.18 2.57
C VAL A 47 -10.17 -2.54 4.02
N SER A 48 -10.10 -1.52 4.87
CA SER A 48 -9.92 -1.69 6.31
C SER A 48 -11.25 -1.95 6.98
N HIS A 49 -11.30 -3.00 7.81
CA HIS A 49 -12.48 -3.37 8.59
C HIS A 49 -12.33 -3.05 10.09
N GLY A 50 -11.28 -2.35 10.50
CA GLY A 50 -11.03 -1.99 11.90
C GLY A 50 -10.83 -0.49 12.11
N LYS A 51 -9.73 -0.14 12.78
CA LYS A 51 -9.40 1.22 13.21
C LYS A 51 -9.46 2.27 12.09
N TYR A 52 -9.03 1.91 10.87
CA TYR A 52 -8.93 2.83 9.72
C TYR A 52 -10.18 2.85 8.81
N GLN A 53 -11.33 2.35 9.27
CA GLN A 53 -12.56 2.29 8.48
C GLN A 53 -13.05 3.65 7.94
N PHE A 54 -12.68 4.78 8.55
CA PHE A 54 -13.14 6.10 8.12
C PHE A 54 -12.75 6.32 6.66
N TRP A 55 -11.46 6.44 6.38
CA TRP A 55 -10.96 6.73 5.05
C TRP A 55 -10.71 5.46 4.22
N SER A 56 -10.36 4.37 4.89
CA SER A 56 -9.97 3.11 4.26
C SER A 56 -11.04 2.03 4.27
N GLY A 57 -12.25 2.30 4.78
CA GLY A 57 -13.39 1.36 4.74
C GLY A 57 -14.09 1.25 3.38
N ILE A 58 -13.66 2.03 2.38
CA ILE A 58 -14.18 2.03 1.01
C ILE A 58 -12.99 1.89 0.07
N ALA A 59 -13.06 0.95 -0.88
CA ALA A 59 -11.98 0.72 -1.84
C ALA A 59 -11.75 1.96 -2.72
N TRP A 60 -10.49 2.22 -3.06
CA TRP A 60 -10.15 3.30 -3.98
C TRP A 60 -10.83 3.16 -5.34
N GLY A 61 -11.26 4.28 -5.90
CA GLY A 61 -11.93 4.36 -7.19
C GLY A 61 -13.39 3.89 -7.19
N THR A 62 -13.96 3.57 -6.01
CA THR A 62 -15.39 3.24 -5.88
C THR A 62 -16.25 4.40 -6.36
N GLU A 63 -17.24 4.14 -7.22
CA GLU A 63 -18.11 5.18 -7.78
C GLU A 63 -18.86 5.94 -6.68
N MET A 64 -18.92 7.26 -6.83
CA MET A 64 -19.61 8.20 -5.97
C MET A 64 -20.56 9.07 -6.79
N ARG A 65 -21.64 9.53 -6.16
CA ARG A 65 -22.53 10.56 -6.72
C ARG A 65 -23.23 11.31 -5.61
N VAL A 66 -23.78 12.47 -5.95
CA VAL A 66 -24.70 13.20 -5.06
C VAL A 66 -26.12 13.00 -5.56
N THR A 67 -27.05 12.66 -4.67
CA THR A 67 -28.48 12.52 -4.98
C THR A 67 -29.28 13.20 -3.88
N ASN A 68 -30.07 14.22 -4.22
CA ASN A 68 -30.83 15.03 -3.25
C ASN A 68 -29.93 15.50 -2.09
N GLU A 69 -28.77 16.06 -2.41
CA GLU A 69 -27.75 16.55 -1.44
C GLU A 69 -27.11 15.46 -0.55
N ILE A 70 -27.40 14.18 -0.79
CA ILE A 70 -26.81 13.05 -0.05
C ILE A 70 -25.70 12.42 -0.89
N ILE A 71 -24.55 12.16 -0.26
CA ILE A 71 -23.47 11.40 -0.89
C ILE A 71 -23.84 9.92 -0.93
N MET A 72 -23.85 9.38 -2.14
CA MET A 72 -24.07 7.98 -2.44
C MET A 72 -22.76 7.35 -2.93
N VAL A 73 -22.49 6.12 -2.50
CA VAL A 73 -21.32 5.33 -2.89
C VAL A 73 -21.80 3.97 -3.38
N LYS A 74 -21.18 3.44 -4.45
CA LYS A 74 -21.50 2.12 -5.01
C LYS A 74 -20.78 1.00 -4.25
N TYR A 75 -21.28 0.71 -3.05
CA TYR A 75 -20.70 -0.29 -2.16
C TYR A 75 -21.37 -1.66 -2.36
N GLY A 76 -20.59 -2.73 -2.53
CA GLY A 76 -21.13 -4.07 -2.80
C GLY A 76 -22.03 -4.15 -4.05
N GLY A 77 -21.76 -3.32 -5.06
CA GLY A 77 -22.56 -3.23 -6.29
C GLY A 77 -23.87 -2.46 -6.18
N LYS A 78 -24.21 -1.92 -4.99
CA LYS A 78 -25.43 -1.16 -4.75
C LYS A 78 -25.11 0.29 -4.37
N TRP A 79 -25.96 1.22 -4.78
CA TRP A 79 -25.87 2.60 -4.30
C TRP A 79 -26.37 2.66 -2.86
N MET A 80 -25.47 3.03 -1.95
CA MET A 80 -25.79 3.25 -0.54
C MET A 80 -25.39 4.66 -0.12
N ARG A 81 -26.04 5.20 0.90
CA ARG A 81 -25.59 6.46 1.52
C ARG A 81 -24.22 6.24 2.15
N LEU A 82 -23.31 7.20 2.02
CA LEU A 82 -22.00 7.13 2.66
C LEU A 82 -22.14 6.89 4.18
N SER A 83 -23.07 7.60 4.82
CA SER A 83 -23.43 7.44 6.24
C SER A 83 -23.95 6.05 6.63
N SER A 84 -24.17 5.14 5.67
CA SER A 84 -24.64 3.76 5.91
C SER A 84 -23.61 2.69 5.53
N VAL A 85 -22.39 3.08 5.14
CA VAL A 85 -21.36 2.13 4.69
C VAL A 85 -20.72 1.39 5.86
N ASN A 86 -20.37 2.08 6.93
CA ASN A 86 -19.79 1.51 8.15
C ASN A 86 -20.10 2.40 9.36
N ASP A 87 -19.80 1.91 10.57
CA ASP A 87 -20.13 2.59 11.83
C ASP A 87 -19.47 3.96 11.97
N GLN A 88 -18.25 4.12 11.43
CA GLN A 88 -17.53 5.40 11.50
C GLN A 88 -18.15 6.48 10.61
N TRP A 89 -18.77 6.11 9.49
CA TRP A 89 -19.63 7.00 8.71
C TRP A 89 -21.04 7.12 9.30
N GLY A 90 -21.51 6.09 9.99
CA GLY A 90 -22.78 6.01 10.70
C GLY A 90 -23.06 7.20 11.62
N ARG A 91 -22.02 7.75 12.25
CA ARG A 91 -22.12 8.95 13.11
C ARG A 91 -22.64 10.20 12.40
N TYR A 92 -22.60 10.24 11.07
CA TYR A 92 -23.12 11.35 10.27
C TYR A 92 -24.57 11.13 9.78
N LYS A 93 -25.22 10.04 10.17
CA LYS A 93 -26.63 9.81 9.82
C LYS A 93 -27.50 10.94 10.38
N GLY A 94 -28.23 11.63 9.50
CA GLY A 94 -28.99 12.84 9.85
C GLY A 94 -28.20 14.16 9.76
N PHE A 95 -26.89 14.09 9.53
CA PHE A 95 -25.98 15.23 9.35
C PHE A 95 -25.35 15.25 7.94
N GLU A 96 -26.13 14.89 6.92
CA GLU A 96 -25.66 14.68 5.54
C GLU A 96 -24.99 15.93 4.92
N LYS A 97 -25.43 17.13 5.30
CA LYS A 97 -24.78 18.38 4.90
C LYS A 97 -23.36 18.50 5.46
N GLN A 98 -23.16 18.19 6.75
CA GLN A 98 -21.85 18.22 7.38
C GLN A 98 -20.91 17.18 6.77
N LEU A 99 -21.44 15.99 6.47
CA LEU A 99 -20.70 14.94 5.76
C LEU A 99 -20.30 15.38 4.36
N THR A 100 -21.20 16.03 3.63
CA THR A 100 -20.91 16.57 2.30
C THR A 100 -19.81 17.64 2.35
N ASP A 101 -19.89 18.55 3.31
CA ASP A 101 -18.87 19.60 3.48
C ASP A 101 -17.52 19.00 3.90
N LEU A 102 -17.51 17.95 4.74
CA LEU A 102 -16.29 17.22 5.08
C LEU A 102 -15.64 16.61 3.84
N ILE A 103 -16.40 15.89 3.01
CA ILE A 103 -15.86 15.27 1.79
C ILE A 103 -15.33 16.33 0.82
N LYS A 104 -16.05 17.44 0.63
CA LYS A 104 -15.58 18.57 -0.21
C LYS A 104 -14.28 19.15 0.31
N ARG A 105 -14.15 19.39 1.63
CA ARG A 105 -12.92 19.91 2.22
C ARG A 105 -11.76 18.94 2.09
N SER A 106 -11.98 17.66 2.36
CA SER A 106 -10.96 16.61 2.18
C SER A 106 -10.51 16.51 0.73
N TYR A 107 -11.42 16.60 -0.24
CA TYR A 107 -11.08 16.63 -1.65
C TYR A 107 -10.30 17.89 -2.02
N ASN A 108 -10.69 19.04 -1.49
CA ASN A 108 -9.99 20.30 -1.71
C ASN A 108 -8.54 20.27 -1.19
N THR A 109 -8.27 19.61 -0.06
CA THR A 109 -6.90 19.47 0.48
C THR A 109 -5.94 18.82 -0.50
N TYR A 110 -6.39 17.80 -1.24
CA TYR A 110 -5.53 17.05 -2.16
C TYR A 110 -5.64 17.52 -3.61
N TYR A 111 -6.83 17.93 -4.04
CA TYR A 111 -7.15 18.20 -5.45
C TYR A 111 -7.48 19.66 -5.76
N GLY A 112 -7.48 20.56 -4.76
CA GLY A 112 -7.72 21.99 -4.95
C GLY A 112 -9.12 22.34 -5.47
N LYS A 113 -10.09 21.44 -5.31
CA LYS A 113 -11.47 21.60 -5.77
C LYS A 113 -12.45 21.37 -4.63
N LEU A 114 -13.35 22.32 -4.40
CA LEU A 114 -14.39 22.23 -3.39
C LEU A 114 -15.66 21.53 -3.91
N ILE A 115 -15.51 20.28 -4.36
CA ILE A 115 -16.58 19.45 -4.92
C ILE A 115 -16.56 18.05 -4.30
N VAL A 116 -17.65 17.29 -4.47
CA VAL A 116 -17.65 15.86 -4.18
C VAL A 116 -17.09 15.15 -5.41
N PRO A 117 -16.03 14.33 -5.30
CA PRO A 117 -15.51 13.57 -6.44
C PRO A 117 -16.52 12.51 -6.89
N ASP A 118 -16.41 12.09 -8.15
CA ASP A 118 -17.21 10.99 -8.73
C ASP A 118 -16.67 9.60 -8.36
N ARG A 119 -15.51 9.55 -7.69
CA ARG A 119 -14.87 8.32 -7.21
C ARG A 119 -14.22 8.51 -5.84
N TRP A 120 -14.17 7.45 -5.04
CA TRP A 120 -13.52 7.43 -3.74
C TRP A 120 -11.99 7.48 -3.88
N VAL A 121 -11.38 8.60 -3.52
CA VAL A 121 -9.92 8.85 -3.62
C VAL A 121 -9.27 9.11 -2.27
N PHE A 122 -9.94 8.69 -1.19
CA PHE A 122 -9.51 9.00 0.18
C PHE A 122 -8.91 7.80 0.90
N ASN A 123 -8.87 6.62 0.28
CA ASN A 123 -8.36 5.41 0.92
C ASN A 123 -6.85 5.55 1.19
N ASP A 124 -6.43 5.35 2.44
CA ASP A 124 -5.06 5.59 2.89
C ASP A 124 -4.04 4.63 2.25
N PHE A 125 -4.54 3.54 1.65
CA PHE A 125 -3.76 2.53 0.92
C PHE A 125 -3.80 2.73 -0.60
N GLY A 126 -4.32 3.87 -1.06
CA GLY A 126 -4.29 4.29 -2.46
C GLY A 126 -4.98 3.33 -3.42
N HIS A 127 -4.60 3.37 -4.70
CA HIS A 127 -5.29 2.61 -5.75
C HIS A 127 -5.01 1.11 -5.72
N ILE A 128 -3.88 0.69 -5.11
CA ILE A 128 -3.47 -0.71 -5.02
C ILE A 128 -2.62 -0.96 -3.78
N SER A 129 -2.78 -2.15 -3.20
CA SER A 129 -1.94 -2.65 -2.11
C SER A 129 -1.39 -4.04 -2.44
N VAL A 130 -0.16 -4.29 -2.01
CA VAL A 130 0.52 -5.59 -2.11
C VAL A 130 0.62 -6.17 -0.72
N LYS A 131 -0.05 -7.31 -0.53
CA LYS A 131 -0.08 -8.02 0.75
C LYS A 131 0.83 -9.24 0.67
N TYR A 132 1.63 -9.40 1.72
CA TYR A 132 2.59 -10.50 1.82
C TYR A 132 2.48 -11.19 3.18
N TYR A 133 3.02 -12.40 3.25
CA TYR A 133 2.97 -13.26 4.44
C TYR A 133 4.31 -13.94 4.66
N THR A 134 4.56 -14.33 5.91
CA THR A 134 5.73 -15.14 6.25
C THR A 134 5.52 -16.57 5.78
N ASP A 135 6.47 -17.08 5.01
CA ASP A 135 6.52 -18.47 4.54
C ASP A 135 7.49 -19.28 5.40
N TYR A 136 6.95 -20.01 6.39
CA TYR A 136 7.72 -20.72 7.40
C TYR A 136 8.31 -22.04 6.90
N ASN A 137 7.65 -22.69 5.94
CA ASN A 137 8.06 -23.99 5.40
C ASN A 137 8.76 -23.88 4.03
N HIS A 138 8.88 -22.67 3.50
CA HIS A 138 9.51 -22.34 2.23
C HIS A 138 8.85 -23.02 1.03
N ASN A 139 7.52 -23.03 0.99
CA ASN A 139 6.74 -23.66 -0.08
C ASN A 139 6.01 -22.65 -0.99
N TRP A 140 6.11 -21.35 -0.72
CA TRP A 140 5.45 -20.25 -1.45
C TRP A 140 3.93 -20.37 -1.55
N LYS A 141 3.30 -21.07 -0.61
CA LYS A 141 1.86 -21.16 -0.43
C LYS A 141 1.52 -20.64 0.95
N MET A 142 0.37 -19.99 1.09
CA MET A 142 -0.11 -19.58 2.41
C MET A 142 -0.83 -20.77 3.00
N ASP A 143 -0.17 -21.51 3.88
CA ASP A 143 -0.75 -22.68 4.54
C ASP A 143 -0.39 -22.80 6.03
N GLY A 144 -1.10 -23.69 6.73
CA GLY A 144 -0.92 -23.90 8.16
C GLY A 144 -1.25 -22.67 9.01
N LYS A 145 -0.24 -22.09 9.66
CA LYS A 145 -0.35 -20.94 10.58
C LYS A 145 0.04 -19.60 9.94
N GLU A 146 0.22 -19.59 8.63
CA GLU A 146 0.63 -18.40 7.89
C GLU A 146 -0.56 -17.48 7.64
N GLY A 147 -0.30 -16.17 7.67
CA GLY A 147 -1.30 -15.16 7.43
C GLY A 147 -0.66 -13.87 6.93
N PHE A 148 -1.47 -13.03 6.31
CA PHE A 148 -1.01 -11.72 5.87
C PHE A 148 -0.48 -10.89 7.03
N LEU A 149 0.63 -10.21 6.80
CA LEU A 149 1.10 -9.15 7.69
C LEU A 149 0.13 -7.96 7.63
N GLY A 150 0.14 -7.13 8.69
CA GLY A 150 -0.56 -5.85 8.69
C GLY A 150 0.13 -4.78 7.84
N ASP A 151 1.40 -5.02 7.46
CA ASP A 151 2.20 -4.15 6.61
C ASP A 151 2.01 -4.50 5.14
N PHE A 152 1.79 -3.49 4.29
CA PHE A 152 1.62 -3.65 2.86
C PHE A 152 2.60 -2.76 2.09
N ILE A 153 2.82 -3.07 0.81
CA ILE A 153 3.35 -2.08 -0.14
C ILE A 153 2.15 -1.34 -0.73
N HIS A 154 2.12 -0.02 -0.63
CA HIS A 154 1.01 0.77 -1.16
C HIS A 154 1.41 2.22 -1.42
N THR A 155 0.49 2.98 -1.98
CA THR A 155 0.59 4.43 -2.19
C THR A 155 -0.26 5.17 -1.15
N THR A 156 -0.11 6.49 -1.03
CA THR A 156 -0.94 7.31 -0.12
C THR A 156 -1.84 8.28 -0.91
N PRO A 157 -2.96 8.76 -0.35
CA PRO A 157 -3.85 9.71 -1.04
C PRO A 157 -3.15 10.97 -1.57
N GLY A 158 -2.17 11.50 -0.83
CA GLY A 158 -1.38 12.65 -1.25
C GLY A 158 -0.49 12.34 -2.45
N ASP A 159 0.16 11.17 -2.46
CA ASP A 159 1.00 10.73 -3.57
C ASP A 159 0.18 10.47 -4.84
N GLU A 160 -1.02 9.89 -4.69
CA GLU A 160 -1.97 9.68 -5.77
C GLU A 160 -2.44 11.00 -6.39
N ALA A 161 -2.79 11.98 -5.55
CA ALA A 161 -3.18 13.30 -6.04
C ALA A 161 -2.03 14.01 -6.75
N ASN A 162 -0.81 13.95 -6.20
CA ASN A 162 0.37 14.50 -6.86
C ASN A 162 0.64 13.84 -8.21
N SER A 163 0.53 12.51 -8.28
CA SER A 163 0.66 11.77 -9.53
C SER A 163 -0.42 12.16 -10.56
N TYR A 164 -1.66 12.36 -10.12
CA TYR A 164 -2.77 12.80 -10.99
C TYR A 164 -2.48 14.16 -11.66
N PHE A 165 -1.83 15.09 -10.95
CA PHE A 165 -1.46 16.40 -11.49
C PHE A 165 -0.08 16.43 -12.17
N ASN A 166 0.60 15.28 -12.34
CA ASN A 166 2.00 15.21 -12.78
C ASN A 166 2.96 16.06 -11.90
N ASN A 167 2.62 16.23 -10.63
CA ASN A 167 3.50 16.86 -9.65
C ASN A 167 4.55 15.88 -9.15
N ARG A 168 5.63 16.42 -8.58
CA ARG A 168 6.64 15.61 -7.92
C ARG A 168 6.05 14.90 -6.70
N VAL A 169 6.16 13.57 -6.66
CA VAL A 169 5.83 12.74 -5.49
C VAL A 169 7.03 12.70 -4.54
N ILE A 170 6.83 13.08 -3.28
CA ILE A 170 7.83 13.04 -2.21
C ILE A 170 7.29 12.08 -1.15
N LEU A 171 7.87 10.89 -1.09
CA LEU A 171 7.47 9.84 -0.15
C LEU A 171 7.82 10.24 1.28
N SER A 172 6.96 9.86 2.22
CA SER A 172 7.17 10.04 3.65
C SER A 172 7.20 8.69 4.38
N GLU A 173 7.75 8.70 5.59
CA GLU A 173 7.72 7.52 6.47
C GLU A 173 6.28 7.08 6.79
N SER A 174 6.12 5.78 6.99
CA SER A 174 4.84 5.11 7.27
C SER A 174 4.75 4.64 8.73
N HIS A 175 3.64 3.96 9.06
CA HIS A 175 3.51 3.22 10.33
C HIS A 175 3.94 1.75 10.22
N GLY A 176 4.85 1.42 9.29
CA GLY A 176 5.39 0.07 9.08
C GLY A 176 5.23 -0.43 7.64
N CYS A 177 4.23 0.07 6.92
CA CYS A 177 4.03 -0.21 5.49
C CYS A 177 5.18 0.31 4.61
N ILE A 178 5.24 -0.13 3.36
CA ILE A 178 6.21 0.34 2.37
C ILE A 178 5.49 1.25 1.38
N HIS A 179 5.69 2.55 1.52
CA HIS A 179 5.17 3.55 0.60
C HIS A 179 6.00 3.60 -0.68
N VAL A 180 5.33 3.64 -1.82
CA VAL A 180 5.94 3.72 -3.15
C VAL A 180 5.17 4.73 -4.00
N LYS A 181 5.79 5.21 -5.08
CA LYS A 181 5.12 6.12 -6.02
C LYS A 181 4.05 5.37 -6.82
N PRO A 182 2.90 6.01 -7.16
CA PRO A 182 1.82 5.36 -7.91
C PRO A 182 2.27 4.73 -9.24
N PHE A 183 3.02 5.46 -10.06
CA PHE A 183 3.50 4.92 -11.33
C PHE A 183 4.53 3.78 -11.15
N ASP A 184 5.34 3.82 -10.09
CA ASP A 184 6.38 2.80 -9.84
C ASP A 184 5.75 1.47 -9.42
N ILE A 185 4.71 1.48 -8.58
CA ILE A 185 4.01 0.25 -8.20
C ILE A 185 3.28 -0.39 -9.39
N ASP A 186 2.66 0.43 -10.24
CA ASP A 186 2.05 -0.04 -11.50
C ASP A 186 3.10 -0.66 -12.42
N THR A 187 4.26 -0.01 -12.55
CA THR A 187 5.38 -0.51 -13.37
C THR A 187 5.92 -1.83 -12.81
N MET A 188 6.09 -1.95 -11.50
CA MET A 188 6.55 -3.17 -10.86
C MET A 188 5.56 -4.32 -11.00
N ILE A 189 4.26 -4.06 -10.89
CA ILE A 189 3.20 -5.07 -11.09
C ILE A 189 3.12 -5.46 -12.58
N GLY A 190 3.07 -4.48 -13.48
CA GLY A 190 2.94 -4.67 -14.93
C GLY A 190 4.09 -5.46 -15.55
N ASN A 191 5.31 -5.26 -15.04
CA ASN A 191 6.49 -6.05 -15.44
C ASN A 191 6.57 -7.43 -14.77
N GLY A 192 5.65 -7.75 -13.85
CA GLY A 192 5.64 -9.03 -13.13
C GLY A 192 6.68 -9.15 -12.02
N TYR A 193 7.33 -8.05 -11.63
CA TYR A 193 8.27 -8.01 -10.50
C TYR A 193 7.53 -8.22 -9.18
N ILE A 194 6.41 -7.52 -9.01
CA ILE A 194 5.45 -7.74 -7.93
C ILE A 194 4.32 -8.61 -8.48
N LYS A 195 4.33 -9.89 -8.09
CA LYS A 195 3.34 -10.89 -8.50
C LYS A 195 3.11 -11.88 -7.37
N LYS A 196 1.88 -12.39 -7.25
CA LYS A 196 1.57 -13.48 -6.32
C LYS A 196 2.55 -14.65 -6.50
N GLY A 197 3.18 -15.07 -5.40
CA GLY A 197 4.18 -16.13 -5.36
C GLY A 197 5.63 -15.67 -5.55
N ASN A 198 5.88 -14.41 -5.95
CA ASN A 198 7.22 -13.83 -5.85
C ASN A 198 7.56 -13.50 -4.39
N SER A 199 8.84 -13.46 -4.06
CA SER A 199 9.29 -13.10 -2.72
C SER A 199 9.57 -11.60 -2.59
N ILE A 200 9.32 -11.07 -1.40
CA ILE A 200 9.81 -9.78 -0.95
C ILE A 200 10.72 -9.96 0.27
N GLU A 201 11.87 -9.31 0.29
CA GLU A 201 12.74 -9.22 1.46
C GLU A 201 12.82 -7.78 1.95
N VAL A 202 12.56 -7.58 3.23
CA VAL A 202 12.83 -6.33 3.93
C VAL A 202 14.16 -6.47 4.65
N HIS A 203 15.12 -5.67 4.23
CA HIS A 203 16.46 -5.60 4.80
C HIS A 203 16.50 -4.87 6.13
N ASN A 204 17.65 -4.92 6.81
CA ASN A 204 17.84 -4.19 8.06
C ASN A 204 18.12 -2.71 7.80
N TYR A 205 17.74 -1.84 8.74
CA TYR A 205 17.94 -0.38 8.63
C TYR A 205 19.42 0.06 8.63
N ASN A 206 20.32 -0.80 9.11
CA ASN A 206 21.76 -0.55 9.10
C ASN A 206 22.41 -0.82 7.73
N GLU A 207 21.70 -1.45 6.79
CA GLU A 207 22.19 -1.65 5.43
C GLU A 207 22.13 -0.32 4.67
N LYS A 208 23.31 0.20 4.31
CA LYS A 208 23.48 1.53 3.69
C LYS A 208 23.72 1.49 2.18
N ASN A 209 23.63 0.31 1.56
CA ASN A 209 23.80 0.15 0.12
C ASN A 209 22.86 -0.93 -0.40
N VAL A 210 22.42 -0.76 -1.65
CA VAL A 210 21.67 -1.77 -2.40
C VAL A 210 22.65 -2.65 -3.16
N SER A 211 22.74 -3.93 -2.81
CA SER A 211 23.63 -4.89 -3.47
C SER A 211 23.33 -5.02 -4.98
N GLY A 212 24.36 -5.27 -5.78
CA GLY A 212 24.22 -5.52 -7.23
C GLY A 212 23.90 -6.99 -7.54
N ASP A 213 24.58 -7.90 -6.86
CA ASP A 213 24.44 -9.34 -7.01
C ASP A 213 24.31 -9.99 -5.62
N LEU A 214 23.49 -11.04 -5.53
CA LEU A 214 23.33 -11.84 -4.32
C LEU A 214 23.33 -13.33 -4.68
N VAL A 215 23.67 -14.18 -3.71
CA VAL A 215 23.59 -15.64 -3.81
C VAL A 215 22.70 -16.18 -2.71
N ARG A 216 21.77 -17.08 -3.05
CA ARG A 216 20.86 -17.72 -2.09
C ARG A 216 20.88 -19.23 -2.20
N ASN A 217 20.63 -19.89 -1.08
CA ASN A 217 20.40 -21.34 -1.03
C ASN A 217 18.92 -21.71 -1.25
N ILE A 218 18.01 -20.77 -0.97
CA ILE A 218 16.56 -20.97 -1.07
C ILE A 218 15.97 -19.78 -1.83
N ALA A 219 15.57 -20.00 -3.08
CA ALA A 219 14.91 -19.01 -3.93
C ALA A 219 14.09 -19.71 -5.02
N ARG A 220 13.31 -18.92 -5.77
CA ARG A 220 12.54 -19.40 -6.92
C ARG A 220 12.89 -18.59 -8.17
N PRO A 221 13.14 -19.22 -9.32
CA PRO A 221 13.36 -18.50 -10.57
C PRO A 221 12.23 -17.51 -10.89
N GLY A 222 12.58 -16.38 -11.49
CA GLY A 222 11.66 -15.27 -11.71
C GLY A 222 12.24 -13.98 -11.13
N PHE A 223 11.52 -13.37 -10.18
CA PHE A 223 11.92 -12.12 -9.55
C PHE A 223 11.80 -12.17 -8.03
N GLU A 224 12.72 -11.47 -7.36
CA GLU A 224 12.61 -11.11 -5.95
C GLU A 224 12.68 -9.59 -5.81
N VAL A 225 11.85 -9.05 -4.93
CA VAL A 225 11.81 -7.62 -4.60
C VAL A 225 12.44 -7.44 -3.24
N HIS A 226 13.34 -6.47 -3.09
CA HIS A 226 14.05 -6.23 -1.86
C HIS A 226 13.85 -4.78 -1.45
N PHE A 227 13.31 -4.55 -0.26
CA PHE A 227 13.19 -3.22 0.31
C PHE A 227 14.34 -2.96 1.30
N TYR A 228 15.07 -1.88 1.05
CA TYR A 228 16.16 -1.39 1.88
C TYR A 228 15.72 -0.13 2.61
N PRO A 229 15.16 -0.26 3.83
CA PRO A 229 14.65 0.90 4.56
C PRO A 229 15.75 1.90 4.94
N GLY A 230 17.00 1.43 5.10
CA GLY A 230 18.14 2.27 5.46
C GLY A 230 18.60 3.27 4.38
N VAL A 231 18.14 3.10 3.13
CA VAL A 231 18.46 3.96 1.98
C VAL A 231 17.23 4.37 1.16
N PHE A 232 16.03 4.02 1.63
CA PHE A 232 14.76 4.36 0.98
C PHE A 232 14.60 3.84 -0.46
N LYS A 233 14.99 2.57 -0.68
CA LYS A 233 14.94 1.95 -2.01
C LYS A 233 14.27 0.58 -2.02
N ILE A 234 13.52 0.31 -3.09
CA ILE A 234 13.21 -1.05 -3.53
C ILE A 234 14.14 -1.43 -4.67
N ALA A 235 14.75 -2.60 -4.60
CA ALA A 235 15.50 -3.21 -5.69
C ALA A 235 14.76 -4.44 -6.22
N VAL A 236 14.81 -4.62 -7.53
CA VAL A 236 14.27 -5.81 -8.19
C VAL A 236 15.43 -6.66 -8.69
N TYR A 237 15.42 -7.93 -8.32
CA TYR A 237 16.42 -8.91 -8.73
C TYR A 237 15.81 -9.97 -9.62
N ARG A 238 16.51 -10.33 -10.69
CA ARG A 238 16.23 -11.54 -11.47
C ARG A 238 16.88 -12.73 -10.79
N VAL A 239 16.09 -13.79 -10.57
CA VAL A 239 16.58 -15.03 -9.94
C VAL A 239 16.84 -16.09 -10.99
N THR A 240 18.03 -16.67 -10.98
CA THR A 240 18.45 -17.77 -11.84
C THR A 240 19.03 -18.90 -11.00
N ALA A 241 18.70 -20.14 -11.34
CA ALA A 241 19.37 -21.30 -10.75
C ALA A 241 20.81 -21.34 -11.25
N LYS A 242 21.75 -21.62 -10.33
CA LYS A 242 23.16 -21.85 -10.63
C LYS A 242 23.41 -23.33 -10.89
#